data_AF-A0A920KS82-F1
#
_entry.id   AF-A0A920KS82-F1
#
_cell.length_a   1.000
_cell.length_b   1.000
_cell.length_c   1.000
_cell.angle_alpha   90.00
_cell.angle_beta   90.00
_cell.angle_gamma   90.00
#
_symmetry.space_group_name_H-M   'P 1'
#
loop_
_entity.id
_entity.type
_entity.pdbx_description
1 polymer ?
#
loop_
_entity_poly.entity_id
_entity_poly.type
_entity_poly.pdbx_seq_one_letter_code
_entity_poly.pdbx_strand_id
1 'polypeptide(L)' 'MRTPLNLDDKNYRVIVSTPAFKCDTAVASSCANIQVEAMSDTDKDGVPDYVDLDSDNDGILT' A
#
# COMPACT_ATOMS: atom_id res chain seq x y z
N MET A 1 1.15 -9.19 -1.73
CA MET A 1 1.18 -7.97 -2.57
C MET A 1 1.67 -6.85 -1.67
N ARG A 2 2.83 -6.23 -1.96
CA ARG A 2 3.32 -5.08 -1.20
C ARG A 2 2.66 -3.83 -1.76
N THR A 3 1.97 -3.07 -0.94
CA THR A 3 1.34 -1.80 -1.35
C THR A 3 2.41 -0.71 -1.23
N PRO A 4 2.72 0.03 -2.31
CA PRO A 4 3.70 1.11 -2.24
C PRO A 4 3.28 2.22 -1.25
N LEU A 5 4.24 2.76 -0.48
CA LEU A 5 3.99 3.83 0.51
C LEU A 5 3.50 5.13 -0.10
N ASN A 6 3.79 5.35 -1.38
CA ASN A 6 3.24 6.51 -2.09
C ASN A 6 1.72 6.43 -2.30
N LEU A 7 1.07 5.32 -1.93
CA LEU A 7 -0.38 5.16 -1.94
C LEU A 7 -1.02 5.48 -0.58
N ASP A 8 -0.22 5.73 0.46
CA ASP A 8 -0.73 6.13 1.77
C ASP A 8 -1.53 7.43 1.70
N ASP A 9 -2.55 7.49 2.55
CA ASP A 9 -3.45 8.62 2.73
C ASP A 9 -4.15 9.13 1.45
N LYS A 10 -4.23 8.27 0.42
CA LYS A 10 -4.86 8.57 -0.86
C LYS A 10 -6.20 7.85 -1.01
N ASN A 11 -7.12 8.52 -1.68
CA ASN A 11 -8.42 7.98 -2.03
C ASN A 11 -8.41 7.38 -3.43
N TYR A 12 -8.86 6.13 -3.53
CA TYR A 12 -8.99 5.38 -4.77
C TYR A 12 -10.44 4.95 -4.98
N ARG A 13 -10.83 4.77 -6.24
CA ARG A 13 -12.11 4.16 -6.60
C ARG A 13 -11.93 3.31 -7.84
N VAL A 14 -12.75 2.28 -7.96
CA VAL A 14 -12.78 1.45 -9.16
C VAL A 14 -13.66 2.15 -10.19
N ILE A 15 -13.17 2.20 -11.43
CA ILE A 15 -13.94 2.64 -12.59
C ILE A 15 -14.14 1.41 -13.48
N VAL A 16 -15.38 0.99 -13.64
CA VAL A 16 -15.75 -0.14 -14.52
C VAL A 16 -16.33 0.43 -15.80
N SER A 17 -15.79 0.02 -16.94
CA SER A 17 -16.33 0.34 -18.26
C SER A 17 -16.62 -0.95 -19.02
N THR A 18 -17.68 -0.95 -19.83
CA THR A 18 -18.01 -2.07 -20.73
C THR A 18 -17.71 -1.65 -22.18
N PRO A 19 -16.56 -2.01 -22.76
CA PRO A 19 -16.17 -1.55 -24.10
C PRO A 19 -17.13 -2.01 -25.21
N ALA A 20 -17.89 -3.09 -24.96
CA ALA A 20 -18.87 -3.63 -25.89
C ALA A 20 -20.09 -2.71 -26.12
N PHE A 21 -20.34 -1.75 -25.21
CA PHE A 21 -21.42 -0.78 -25.33
C PHE A 21 -20.82 0.62 -25.50
N LYS A 22 -20.67 1.04 -26.75
CA LYS A 22 -20.06 2.31 -27.16
C LYS A 22 -20.65 3.56 -26.46
N CYS A 23 -21.88 3.47 -25.97
CA CYS A 23 -22.60 4.55 -25.29
C CYS A 23 -22.79 4.32 -23.79
N ASP A 24 -22.28 3.22 -23.22
CA ASP A 24 -22.40 2.96 -21.80
C ASP A 24 -21.46 3.88 -21.01
N THR A 25 -21.92 4.28 -19.84
CA THR A 25 -21.20 5.22 -18.98
C THR A 25 -20.31 4.46 -18.01
N ALA A 26 -19.12 5.00 -17.72
CA ALA A 26 -18.25 4.40 -16.73
C ALA A 26 -18.91 4.44 -15.35
N VAL A 27 -19.04 3.28 -14.71
CA VAL A 27 -19.58 3.16 -13.35
C VAL A 27 -18.43 3.26 -12.37
N ALA A 28 -18.51 4.21 -11.45
CA ALA A 28 -17.52 4.41 -10.41
C ALA A 28 -18.02 3.85 -9.07
N SER A 29 -17.16 3.16 -8.33
CA SER A 29 -17.41 2.86 -6.92
C SER A 29 -17.32 4.14 -6.07
N SER A 30 -17.74 4.05 -4.81
CA SER A 30 -17.36 5.04 -3.80
C SER A 30 -15.84 5.13 -3.68
N CYS A 31 -15.35 6.29 -3.26
CA CYS A 31 -13.95 6.45 -2.88
C CYS A 31 -13.68 5.67 -1.59
N ALA A 32 -12.52 5.00 -1.55
CA ALA A 32 -11.97 4.38 -0.37
C ALA A 32 -10.57 4.95 -0.13
N ASN A 33 -10.31 5.37 1.10
CA ASN A 33 -8.97 5.71 1.54
C ASN A 33 -8.16 4.41 1.69
N ILE A 34 -6.93 4.41 1.18
CA ILE A 34 -5.97 3.34 1.44
C ILE A 34 -5.00 3.89 2.49
N GLN A 35 -4.99 3.25 3.66
CA GLN A 35 -3.97 3.48 4.68
C GLN A 35 -2.84 2.47 4.43
N VAL A 36 -1.65 2.98 4.13
CA VAL A 36 -0.44 2.18 3.98
C VAL A 36 0.55 2.67 5.00
N GLU A 37 0.58 2.02 6.15
CA GLU A 37 1.65 2.25 7.09
C GLU A 37 2.94 1.65 6.51
N ALA A 38 4.02 2.43 6.53
CA ALA A 38 5.35 1.86 6.42
C ALA A 38 5.43 0.82 7.52
N MET A 39 5.58 -0.45 7.15
CA MET A 39 6.09 -1.40 8.11
C MET A 39 7.42 -0.79 8.56
N SER A 40 7.53 -0.46 9.85
CA SER A 40 8.73 0.16 10.41
C SER A 40 9.95 -0.65 9.95
N ASP A 41 11.00 0.06 9.58
CA ASP A 41 12.27 -0.46 9.06
C ASP A 41 13.33 0.51 9.59
N THR A 42 13.73 0.26 10.83
CA THR A 42 14.46 1.20 11.69
C THR A 42 15.90 1.39 11.21
N ASP A 43 16.56 0.31 10.78
CA ASP A 43 17.91 0.33 10.22
C ASP A 43 17.97 0.51 8.68
N LYS A 44 16.82 0.39 8.00
CA LYS A 44 16.64 0.57 6.55
C LYS A 44 17.32 -0.50 5.71
N ASP A 45 17.45 -1.72 6.24
CA ASP A 45 18.00 -2.85 5.49
C ASP A 45 16.97 -3.51 4.54
N GLY A 46 15.69 -3.11 4.64
CA GLY A 46 14.58 -3.61 3.82
C GLY A 46 13.84 -4.80 4.42
N VAL A 47 14.19 -5.21 5.64
CA VAL A 47 13.45 -6.12 6.51
C VAL A 47 12.58 -5.29 7.47
N PRO A 48 11.27 -5.54 7.52
CA PRO A 48 10.43 -4.84 8.49
C PRO A 48 10.78 -5.22 9.94
N ASP A 49 10.74 -4.27 10.86
CA ASP A 49 11.03 -4.43 12.30
C ASP A 49 10.25 -5.58 12.96
N TYR A 50 9.04 -5.94 12.48
CA TYR A 50 8.27 -7.07 13.04
C TYR A 50 8.79 -8.46 12.60
N VAL A 51 9.71 -8.49 11.63
CA VAL A 51 10.37 -9.69 11.07
C VAL A 51 11.86 -9.67 11.36
N ASP A 52 12.44 -8.47 11.48
CA ASP A 52 13.83 -8.29 11.83
C ASP A 52 14.11 -8.82 13.25
N LEU A 53 15.27 -9.42 13.41
CA LEU A 53 15.77 -9.93 14.69
C LEU A 53 16.69 -8.93 15.38
N ASP A 54 17.17 -7.91 14.68
CA ASP A 54 18.07 -6.84 15.15
C ASP A 54 17.71 -5.53 14.43
N SER A 55 16.55 -4.98 14.78
CA SER A 55 15.90 -3.88 14.05
C SER A 55 16.69 -2.56 14.03
N ASP A 56 17.71 -2.41 14.88
CA ASP A 56 18.61 -1.26 14.92
C ASP A 56 20.07 -1.56 14.54
N ASN A 57 20.36 -2.82 14.16
CA ASN A 57 21.64 -3.30 13.67
C ASN A 57 22.82 -2.99 14.61
N ASP A 58 22.55 -3.08 15.92
CA ASP A 58 23.53 -2.81 16.96
C ASP A 58 24.25 -4.09 17.44
N GLY A 59 23.82 -5.25 16.95
CA GLY A 59 24.34 -6.57 17.27
C GLY A 59 23.70 -7.21 18.50
N ILE A 60 22.67 -6.60 19.07
CA ILE A 60 21.80 -7.14 20.11
C ILE A 60 20.45 -7.46 19.47
N LEU A 61 19.85 -8.58 19.82
CA LEU A 61 18.55 -8.94 19.26
C LEU A 61 17.47 -7.97 19.77
N THR A 62 16.78 -7.30 18.85
CA THR A 62 15.79 -6.23 19.10
C THR A 62 14.62 -6.26 18.10
#